data_AF-A0A7J9IB96-F1
#
_entry.id   AF-A0A7J9IB96-F1
#
_cell.length_a   1.000
_cell.length_b   1.000
_cell.length_c   1.000
_cell.angle_alpha   90.00
_cell.angle_beta   90.00
_cell.angle_gamma   90.00
#
_symmetry.space_group_name_H-M   'P 1'
#
loop_
_entity.id
_entity.type
_entity.pdbx_description
1 polymer ?
#
loop_
_entity_poly.entity_id
_entity_poly.type
_entity_poly.pdbx_seq_one_letter_code
_entity_poly.pdbx_strand_id
1 'polypeptide(L)' 'MKDKLPFARDRMVECYFWAIGSVPDPKFSKYRRNLTKFGSLTTILDDVYDIYGSMDELH' A
#
# COMPACT_ATOMS: atom_id res chain seq x y z
N MET A 1 1.60 -4.13 -13.01
CA MET A 1 1.98 -4.58 -11.64
C MET A 1 1.05 -5.70 -11.19
N LYS A 2 -0.28 -5.56 -11.39
CA LYS A 2 -1.27 -6.65 -11.24
C LYS A 2 -0.84 -7.97 -11.89
N ASP A 3 -0.37 -7.94 -13.14
CA ASP A 3 0.03 -9.18 -13.83
C ASP A 3 1.30 -9.84 -13.28
N LYS A 4 2.10 -9.11 -12.49
CA LYS A 4 3.33 -9.61 -11.88
C LYS A 4 3.14 -10.09 -10.45
N LEU A 5 2.15 -9.54 -9.74
CA LEU A 5 1.84 -9.84 -8.34
C LEU A 5 0.32 -10.07 -8.24
N PRO A 6 -0.19 -11.22 -8.71
CA PRO A 6 -1.64 -11.48 -8.75
C PRO A 6 -2.26 -11.55 -7.34
N PHE A 7 -1.42 -11.77 -6.32
CA PHE A 7 -1.82 -11.81 -4.92
C PHE A 7 -1.91 -10.43 -4.26
N ALA A 8 -1.24 -9.43 -4.82
CA ALA A 8 -1.18 -8.10 -4.22
C ALA A 8 -2.44 -7.30 -4.57
N ARG A 9 -3.14 -6.81 -3.54
CA ARG A 9 -4.41 -6.10 -3.72
C ARG A 9 -4.19 -4.69 -4.26
N ASP A 10 -5.01 -4.27 -5.22
CA ASP A 10 -4.98 -2.90 -5.74
C ASP A 10 -5.74 -1.94 -4.83
N ARG A 11 -5.02 -1.36 -3.86
CA ARG A 11 -5.57 -0.46 -2.84
C ARG A 11 -5.28 1.01 -3.12
N MET A 12 -4.98 1.39 -4.38
CA MET A 12 -4.55 2.76 -4.71
C MET A 12 -5.58 3.83 -4.31
N VAL A 13 -6.88 3.57 -4.52
CA VAL A 13 -7.97 4.48 -4.14
C VAL A 13 -8.03 4.67 -2.64
N GLU A 14 -7.92 3.57 -1.88
CA GLU A 14 -7.92 3.61 -0.41
C GLU A 14 -6.69 4.34 0.13
N CYS A 15 -5.50 4.07 -0.41
CA CYS A 15 -4.28 4.79 -0.05
C CYS A 15 -4.39 6.29 -0.34
N TYR A 16 -5.05 6.68 -1.43
CA TYR A 16 -5.28 8.09 -1.75
C TYR A 16 -6.32 8.73 -0.82
N PHE A 17 -7.37 7.99 -0.46
CA PHE A 17 -8.35 8.43 0.53
C PHE A 17 -7.69 8.70 1.89
N TRP A 18 -6.84 7.78 2.37
CA TRP A 18 -6.03 7.99 3.58
C TRP A 18 -5.09 9.18 3.44
N ALA A 19 -4.45 9.37 2.30
CA ALA A 19 -3.57 10.52 2.07
C ALA A 19 -4.31 11.87 2.12
N ILE A 20 -5.56 11.94 1.62
CA ILE A 20 -6.42 13.12 1.76
C ILE A 20 -6.80 13.35 3.22
N GLY A 21 -7.21 12.30 3.94
CA GLY A 21 -7.56 12.39 5.35
C GLY A 21 -6.39 12.88 6.22
N SER A 22 -5.18 12.41 5.94
CA SER A 22 -3.98 12.80 6.69
C SER A 22 -3.46 14.19 6.35
N VAL A 23 -3.58 14.63 5.08
CA VAL A 23 -3.12 15.95 4.64
C VAL A 23 -4.21 16.65 3.81
N PRO A 24 -5.21 17.25 4.48
CA PRO A 24 -6.39 17.80 3.81
C PRO A 24 -6.09 19.10 3.05
N ASP A 25 -5.06 19.86 3.41
CA ASP A 25 -4.75 21.13 2.74
C ASP A 25 -4.42 20.90 1.24
N PRO A 26 -5.16 21.52 0.31
CA PRO A 26 -5.03 21.29 -1.12
C PRO A 26 -3.63 21.59 -1.68
N LYS A 27 -2.85 22.48 -1.03
CA LYS A 27 -1.50 22.87 -1.45
C LYS A 27 -0.51 21.69 -1.47
N PHE A 28 -0.78 20.64 -0.71
CA PHE A 28 0.09 19.48 -0.58
C PHE A 28 -0.27 18.32 -1.53
N SER A 29 -0.81 18.61 -2.71
CA SER A 29 -1.19 17.59 -3.71
C SER A 29 -0.04 16.64 -4.09
N LYS A 30 1.18 17.16 -4.24
CA LYS A 30 2.40 16.36 -4.50
C LYS A 30 2.74 15.43 -3.34
N TYR A 31 2.57 15.91 -2.11
CA TYR A 31 2.79 15.09 -0.90
C TYR A 31 1.78 13.95 -0.83
N ARG A 32 0.48 14.23 -1.02
CA ARG A 32 -0.56 13.18 -1.06
C ARG A 32 -0.29 12.13 -2.13
N ARG A 33 0.15 12.54 -3.32
CA ARG A 33 0.55 11.60 -4.39
C ARG A 33 1.71 10.71 -3.96
N ASN A 34 2.73 11.25 -3.30
CA ASN A 34 3.86 10.47 -2.81
C ASN A 34 3.45 9.53 -1.67
N LEU A 35 2.64 10.01 -0.72
CA LEU A 35 2.10 9.22 0.38
C LEU A 35 1.24 8.06 -0.11
N THR A 36 0.43 8.29 -1.15
CA THR A 36 -0.37 7.23 -1.78
C THR A 36 0.52 6.15 -2.38
N LYS A 37 1.56 6.53 -3.13
CA LYS A 37 2.52 5.57 -3.70
C LYS A 37 3.22 4.78 -2.60
N PHE A 38 3.65 5.45 -1.54
CA PHE A 38 4.28 4.80 -0.40
C PHE A 38 3.34 3.81 0.28
N GLY A 39 2.10 4.22 0.58
CA GLY A 39 1.08 3.35 1.18
C GLY A 39 0.75 2.15 0.28
N SER A 40 0.69 2.34 -1.03
CA SER A 40 0.50 1.23 -1.97
C SER A 40 1.68 0.25 -1.94
N LEU A 41 2.93 0.71 -1.82
CA LEU A 41 4.09 -0.20 -1.67
C LEU A 41 4.06 -0.92 -0.31
N THR A 42 3.71 -0.23 0.77
CA THR A 42 3.59 -0.83 2.11
C THR A 42 2.53 -1.93 2.14
N THR A 43 1.35 -1.71 1.54
CA THR A 43 0.30 -2.73 1.48
C THR A 43 0.69 -3.94 0.63
N ILE A 44 1.46 -3.75 -0.44
CA ILE A 44 2.02 -4.86 -1.21
C ILE A 44 3.02 -5.66 -0.37
N LEU A 45 3.89 -4.99 0.40
CA LEU A 45 4.82 -5.67 1.31
C LEU A 45 4.08 -6.43 2.40
N ASP A 46 3.05 -5.84 3.00
CA ASP A 46 2.17 -6.47 3.98
C ASP A 46 1.54 -7.74 3.41
N ASP A 47 0.94 -7.68 2.21
CA ASP A 47 0.39 -8.85 1.51
C ASP A 47 1.46 -9.94 1.27
N VAL A 48 2.71 -9.57 0.94
CA VAL A 48 3.83 -10.52 0.81
C VAL A 48 4.10 -11.19 2.17
N TYR A 49 4.25 -10.42 3.24
CA TYR A 49 4.56 -10.98 4.56
C TYR A 49 3.39 -11.74 5.18
N ASP A 50 2.14 -11.40 4.87
CA ASP A 50 0.96 -12.16 5.28
C ASP A 50 0.87 -13.52 4.57
N ILE A 51 1.18 -13.57 3.27
CA ILE A 51 1.11 -14.80 2.46
C ILE A 51 2.29 -15.73 2.76
N TYR A 52 3.49 -15.18 2.85
CA TYR A 52 4.71 -15.95 3.14
C TYR A 52 5.02 -16.04 4.63
N GLY A 53 4.17 -15.46 5.49
CA GLY A 53 4.33 -15.39 6.94
C GLY A 53 3.96 -16.67 7.69
N SER A 54 3.67 -17.77 7.01
CA SER A 54 3.62 -19.08 7.67
C SER A 54 5.03 -19.47 8.09
N MET A 55 5.44 -18.96 9.24
CA MET A 55 6.55 -19.45 10.06
C MET A 55 6.30 -20.88 10.58
N ASP A 56 5.65 -21.75 9.80
CA ASP A 56 5.60 -23.19 10.05
C ASP A 56 6.91 -23.88 9.63
N GLU A 57 7.89 -23.13 9.09
CA GLU A 57 9.29 -23.53 8.96
C GLU A 57 10.17 -23.02 10.12
N LEU A 58 9.58 -22.52 11.21
CA LEU A 58 10.28 -22.14 12.44
C LEU A 58 10.15 -23.20 13.56
N HIS A 59 9.90 -24.45 13.18
CA HIS A 59 10.09 -25.66 13.99
C HIS A 59 11.06 -26.63 13.28
#